data_AF-A0A699T7X6-F1
#
_entry.id   AF-A0A699T7X6-F1
#
_cell.length_a   1.000
_cell.length_b   1.000
_cell.length_c   1.000
_cell.angle_alpha   90.00
_cell.angle_beta   90.00
_cell.angle_gamma   90.00
#
_symmetry.space_group_name_H-M   'P 1'
#
loop_
_entity.id
_entity.type
_entity.pdbx_description
1 polymer ?
#
loop_
_entity_poly.entity_id
_entity_poly.type
_entity_poly.pdbx_seq_one_letter_code
_entity_poly.pdbx_strand_id
1 'polypeptide(L)' 'MGCQVFVAQVMAKKSEDKRLENILEVREFPDVFPEDLPALPPVPQVEFQIELIPGAAPVARAPYRLAHSEM' A
#
# COMPACT_ATOMS: atom_id res chain seq x y z
N MET A 1 -16.07 -21.97 -58.73
CA MET A 1 -14.86 -21.69 -57.92
C MET A 1 -15.29 -20.84 -56.74
N GLY A 2 -15.46 -21.43 -55.55
CA GLY A 2 -15.95 -20.72 -54.36
C GLY A 2 -14.79 -20.34 -53.45
N CYS A 3 -14.74 -19.09 -53.00
CA CYS A 3 -13.77 -18.65 -51.99
C CYS A 3 -14.30 -18.97 -50.59
N GLN A 4 -13.50 -19.68 -49.79
CA GLN A 4 -13.76 -19.82 -48.36
C GLN A 4 -13.27 -18.55 -47.65
N VAL A 5 -14.14 -17.99 -46.81
CA VAL A 5 -13.83 -16.84 -45.96
C VAL A 5 -13.87 -17.33 -44.52
N PHE A 6 -12.81 -17.00 -43.78
CA PHE A 6 -12.74 -17.25 -42.34
C PHE A 6 -12.83 -15.91 -41.63
N VAL A 7 -13.74 -15.83 -40.66
CA VAL A 7 -13.89 -14.68 -39.77
C VAL A 7 -13.38 -15.10 -38.41
N ALA A 8 -12.41 -14.34 -37.89
CA ALA A 8 -11.96 -14.46 -36.51
C ALA A 8 -12.51 -13.28 -35.71
N GLN A 9 -13.14 -13.58 -34.57
CA GLN A 9 -13.58 -12.57 -33.62
C GLN A 9 -12.68 -12.63 -32.38
N VAL A 10 -12.01 -11.52 -32.09
CA VAL A 10 -11.19 -11.37 -30.89
C VAL A 10 -12.01 -10.61 -29.86
N MET A 11 -12.32 -11.27 -28.73
CA MET A 11 -12.92 -10.61 -27.58
C MET A 11 -11.81 -10.21 -26.60
N ALA A 12 -11.71 -8.92 -26.33
CA ALA A 12 -10.85 -8.42 -25.26
C ALA A 12 -11.40 -8.91 -23.93
N LYS A 13 -10.65 -9.80 -23.25
CA LYS A 13 -10.94 -10.18 -21.88
C LYS A 13 -10.70 -8.95 -21.02
N LYS A 14 -11.75 -8.44 -20.38
CA LYS A 14 -11.57 -7.50 -19.26
C LYS A 14 -10.69 -8.20 -18.24
N SER A 15 -9.55 -7.61 -17.89
CA SER A 15 -8.79 -8.08 -16.75
C SER A 15 -9.71 -8.02 -15.55
N GLU A 16 -9.91 -9.15 -14.84
CA GLU A 16 -10.45 -9.09 -13.49
C GLU A 16 -9.62 -8.06 -12.72
N ASP A 17 -10.30 -7.11 -12.10
CA ASP A 17 -9.68 -6.16 -11.20
C ASP A 17 -8.82 -6.98 -10.23
N LYS A 18 -7.50 -6.77 -10.28
CA LYS A 18 -6.53 -7.50 -9.45
C LYS A 18 -6.66 -7.00 -8.02
N ARG A 19 -7.73 -7.41 -7.35
CA ARG A 19 -7.95 -7.19 -5.92
C ARG A 19 -6.80 -7.83 -5.15
N LEU A 20 -6.25 -7.12 -4.17
CA LEU A 20 -5.11 -7.60 -3.38
C LEU A 20 -5.46 -8.91 -2.66
N GLU A 21 -6.73 -9.04 -2.28
CA GLU A 21 -7.33 -10.23 -1.69
C GLU A 21 -7.28 -11.47 -2.61
N ASN A 22 -6.91 -11.36 -3.89
CA ASN A 22 -6.71 -12.50 -4.80
C ASN A 22 -5.27 -13.00 -4.83
N ILE A 23 -4.34 -12.32 -4.17
CA ILE A 23 -2.95 -12.77 -4.02
C ILE A 23 -2.91 -13.84 -2.93
N LEU A 24 -2.33 -15.01 -3.25
CA LEU A 24 -2.29 -16.14 -2.32
C LEU A 24 -1.62 -15.79 -0.98
N GLU A 25 -0.54 -15.02 -1.03
CA GLU A 25 0.18 -14.53 0.15
C GLU A 25 -0.72 -13.63 1.03
N VAL A 26 -1.55 -12.77 0.43
CA VAL A 26 -2.47 -11.91 1.18
C VAL A 26 -3.58 -12.72 1.84
N ARG A 27 -4.07 -13.78 1.16
CA ARG A 27 -5.08 -14.70 1.71
C ARG A 27 -4.57 -15.57 2.85
N GLU A 28 -3.29 -15.92 2.82
CA GLU A 28 -2.64 -16.74 3.85
C GLU A 28 -2.40 -15.94 5.14
N PHE A 29 -2.31 -14.62 5.05
CA PHE A 29 -2.04 -13.72 6.18
C PHE A 29 -3.05 -12.55 6.28
N PRO A 30 -4.35 -12.82 6.51
CA PRO A 30 -5.36 -11.77 6.57
C PRO A 30 -5.12 -10.77 7.71
N ASP A 31 -4.50 -11.22 8.81
CA ASP A 31 -4.21 -10.38 9.98
C ASP A 31 -3.02 -9.42 9.76
N VAL A 32 -2.17 -9.69 8.76
CA VAL A 32 -0.98 -8.87 8.42
C VAL A 32 -1.33 -7.78 7.42
N PHE A 33 -2.35 -8.00 6.60
CA PHE A 33 -2.85 -7.05 5.60
C PHE A 33 -4.31 -6.65 5.88
N PRO A 34 -4.61 -6.08 7.06
CA PRO A 34 -5.95 -5.62 7.35
C PRO A 34 -6.32 -4.46 6.42
N GLU A 35 -7.59 -4.38 6.03
CA GLU A 35 -8.11 -3.30 5.18
C GLU A 35 -7.92 -1.92 5.85
N ASP A 36 -8.02 -1.87 7.18
CA ASP A 36 -7.74 -0.70 8.02
C ASP A 36 -6.53 -0.95 8.93
N LEU A 37 -5.68 0.07 9.12
CA LEU A 37 -4.52 -0.03 10.00
C LEU A 37 -4.97 -0.12 11.47
N PRO A 38 -4.49 -1.11 12.25
CA PRO A 38 -4.79 -1.17 13.66
C PRO A 38 -4.22 0.05 14.39
N ALA A 39 -4.88 0.46 15.47
CA ALA A 39 -4.35 1.48 16.36
C ALA A 39 -2.94 1.09 16.84
N LEU A 40 -2.09 2.09 17.08
CA LEU A 40 -0.75 1.85 17.61
C LEU A 40 -0.83 0.92 18.83
N PRO A 41 0.06 -0.08 18.92
CA PRO A 41 0.10 -0.92 20.10
C PRO A 41 0.30 -0.05 21.34
N PRO A 42 -0.15 -0.51 22.52
CA PRO A 42 0.14 0.15 23.79
C PRO A 42 1.64 0.47 23.90
N VAL A 43 1.99 1.52 24.65
CA VAL A 43 3.39 1.91 24.88
C VAL A 43 4.24 0.65 25.07
N PRO A 44 5.28 0.45 24.25
CA PRO A 44 6.04 -0.78 24.26
C PRO A 44 6.48 -1.14 25.68
N GLN A 45 6.38 -2.42 26.04
CA GLN A 45 6.86 -2.89 27.35
C GLN A 45 8.39 -2.72 27.52
N VAL A 46 9.11 -2.49 26.41
CA VAL A 46 10.54 -2.20 26.40
C VAL A 46 10.76 -0.72 26.11
N GLU A 47 11.65 -0.11 26.87
CA GLU A 47 12.03 1.28 26.66
C GLU A 47 12.98 1.38 25.45
N PHE A 48 12.54 2.02 24.38
CA PHE A 48 13.38 2.26 23.22
C PHE A 48 14.31 3.45 23.49
N GLN A 49 15.62 3.20 23.45
CA GLN A 49 16.63 4.25 23.54
C GLN A 49 17.11 4.64 22.14
N ILE A 50 17.17 5.94 21.87
CA ILE A 50 17.77 6.48 20.65
C ILE A 50 19.21 6.85 20.98
N GLU A 51 20.15 6.00 20.57
CA GLU A 51 21.57 6.30 20.68
C GLU A 51 21.97 7.28 19.59
N LEU A 52 22.52 8.42 20.00
CA LEU A 52 23.07 9.40 19.09
C LEU A 52 24.56 9.11 18.88
N ILE A 53 25.02 9.25 17.63
CA ILE A 53 26.46 9.28 17.37
C ILE A 53 27.10 10.44 18.14
N PRO A 54 28.29 10.25 18.76
CA PRO A 54 28.97 11.32 19.47
C PRO A 54 29.12 12.57 18.60
N GLY A 55 28.66 13.72 19.09
CA GLY A 55 28.68 15.00 18.36
C GLY A 55 27.44 15.30 17.52
N ALA A 56 26.42 14.43 17.48
CA ALA A 56 25.13 14.77 16.90
C ALA A 56 24.43 15.88 17.68
N ALA A 57 23.99 16.92 16.98
CA ALA A 57 23.20 18.01 17.55
C ALA A 57 21.70 17.79 17.26
N PRO A 58 20.79 18.17 18.17
CA PRO A 58 19.36 18.18 17.90
C PRO A 58 19.03 19.03 16.67
N VAL A 59 18.15 18.53 15.81
CA VAL A 59 17.68 19.27 14.64
C VAL A 59 16.35 19.94 14.96
N ALA A 60 16.31 21.27 14.89
CA ALA A 60 15.09 22.05 14.95
C ALA A 60 14.78 22.62 13.55
N ARG A 61 13.57 22.39 13.05
CA ARG A 61 13.07 22.97 11.79
C ARG A 61 11.69 23.57 12.02
N ALA A 62 11.41 24.70 11.38
CA ALA A 62 10.07 25.28 11.40
C ALA A 62 9.07 24.31 10.73
N PRO A 63 7.83 24.19 11.24
CA PRO A 63 6.77 23.45 10.55
C PRO A 63 6.55 24.00 9.14
N TYR A 64 6.24 23.12 8.20
CA TYR A 64 5.82 23.55 6.86
C TYR A 64 4.49 24.29 6.94
N ARG A 65 4.30 25.28 6.05
CA ARG A 65 3.00 25.91 5.88
C ARG A 65 2.05 24.92 5.23
N LEU A 66 1.01 24.53 5.95
CA LEU A 66 -0.13 23.83 5.36
C LEU A 66 -1.06 24.87 4.73
N ALA A 67 -1.61 24.56 3.56
CA ALA A 67 -2.72 25.34 3.01
C ALA A 67 -3.96 25.14 3.90
N HIS A 68 -4.87 26.11 3.90
CA HIS A 68 -6.15 25.95 4.58
C HIS A 68 -6.94 24.85 3.88
N SER A 69 -7.56 23.94 4.64
CA SER A 69 -8.53 23.01 4.06
C SER A 69 -9.74 23.81 3.62
N GLU A 70 -10.10 23.73 2.34
CA GLU A 70 -11.46 24.09 1.92
C GLU A 70 -12.41 23.05 2.54
N MET A 71 -13.54 23.50 3.08
CA MET A 71 -14.57 22.68 3.72
C MET A 71 -15.86 22.82 2.94
#